data_AF-A0A1X1YWZ9-F1
#
_entry.id   AF-A0A1X1YWZ9-F1
#
_cell.length_a   1.000
_cell.length_b   1.000
_cell.length_c   1.000
_cell.angle_alpha   90.00
_cell.angle_beta   90.00
_cell.angle_gamma   90.00
#
_symmetry.space_group_name_H-M   'P 1'
#
loop_
_entity.id
_entity.type
_entity.pdbx_description
1 polymer ?
#
loop_
_entity_poly.entity_id
_entity_poly.type
_entity_poly.pdbx_seq_one_letter_code
_entity_poly.pdbx_strand_id
1 'polypeptide(L)'
;MTAPDSPELAGMSIGAVLDLLRPEFPDVTVSKIRFLETEGLVMPRRAASGYRRFSAYDCARLRYVLTAQRDHYLPLKVIKARLDAEEDGALPSPESPYPTPRLVSADGDTPPLPAPARQVRLSREDLLARSGGDDALLTALLRSGVITAGPGGLFDEHAVVIVQCARGLAEYGVEPRHLRAFRSAADRQSDLIAQIAGPLVKGGKAGARDRADDLAREVASLAIALHTALLKSSVHDVLHG
;
A
#
# COMPACT_ATOMS: atom_id res chain seq x y z
N MET A 1 -40.33 -28.17 18.70
CA MET A 1 -39.60 -26.90 18.84
C MET A 1 -38.57 -26.87 17.72
N THR A 2 -38.92 -26.16 16.66
CA THR A 2 -38.15 -26.03 15.42
C THR A 2 -36.94 -25.15 15.71
N ALA A 3 -35.73 -25.70 15.53
CA ALA A 3 -34.53 -24.89 15.46
C ALA A 3 -34.65 -23.98 14.24
N PRO A 4 -34.29 -22.68 14.31
CA PRO A 4 -34.28 -21.85 13.12
C PRO A 4 -33.17 -22.35 12.20
N ASP A 5 -33.53 -22.71 10.98
CA ASP A 5 -32.61 -22.87 9.86
C ASP A 5 -31.70 -21.64 9.80
N SER A 6 -30.43 -21.82 10.13
CA SER A 6 -29.41 -20.83 9.83
C SER A 6 -29.33 -20.77 8.30
N PRO A 7 -29.56 -19.61 7.66
CA PRO A 7 -29.62 -19.57 6.21
C PRO A 7 -28.25 -19.97 5.68
N GLU A 8 -28.21 -20.96 4.79
CA GLU A 8 -27.05 -21.21 3.95
C GLU A 8 -26.61 -19.86 3.36
N LEU A 9 -25.48 -19.33 3.81
CA LEU A 9 -24.93 -18.05 3.34
C LEU A 9 -24.85 -18.12 1.80
N ALA A 10 -25.80 -17.45 1.15
CA ALA A 10 -25.96 -17.47 -0.30
C ALA A 10 -24.72 -16.83 -0.94
N GLY A 11 -23.74 -17.66 -1.29
CA GLY A 11 -22.51 -17.20 -1.92
C GLY A 11 -22.79 -16.62 -3.31
N MET A 12 -22.17 -15.48 -3.60
CA MET A 12 -22.26 -14.77 -4.87
C MET A 12 -21.48 -15.49 -5.95
N SER A 13 -21.96 -15.39 -7.20
CA SER A 13 -21.20 -15.83 -8.37
C SER A 13 -20.07 -14.84 -8.66
N ILE A 14 -19.05 -15.27 -9.40
CA ILE A 14 -17.95 -14.37 -9.80
C ILE A 14 -18.44 -13.17 -10.63
N GLY A 15 -19.53 -13.33 -11.39
CA GLY A 15 -20.17 -12.24 -12.14
C GLY A 15 -20.81 -11.23 -11.20
N ALA A 16 -21.58 -11.70 -10.21
CA ALA A 16 -22.18 -10.81 -9.21
C ALA A 16 -21.12 -10.05 -8.40
N VAL A 17 -20.00 -10.70 -8.06
CA VAL A 17 -18.86 -10.02 -7.41
C VAL A 17 -18.23 -8.97 -8.31
N LEU A 18 -18.06 -9.28 -9.61
CA LEU A 18 -17.54 -8.32 -10.57
C LEU A 18 -18.42 -7.06 -10.64
N ASP A 19 -19.73 -7.23 -10.74
CA ASP A 19 -20.69 -6.13 -10.83
C ASP A 19 -20.66 -5.24 -9.57
N LEU A 20 -20.40 -5.82 -8.38
CA LEU A 20 -20.25 -5.09 -7.13
C LEU A 20 -18.92 -4.32 -7.01
N LEU A 21 -17.86 -4.76 -7.68
CA LEU A 21 -16.54 -4.13 -7.63
C LEU A 21 -16.36 -3.07 -8.73
N ARG A 22 -17.01 -3.25 -9.87
CA ARG A 22 -16.85 -2.40 -11.06
C ARG A 22 -17.08 -0.90 -10.86
N PRO A 23 -18.04 -0.43 -10.03
CA PRO A 23 -18.24 1.00 -9.79
C PRO A 23 -17.01 1.69 -9.19
N GLU A 24 -16.22 0.97 -8.40
CA GLU A 24 -15.04 1.49 -7.70
C GLU A 24 -13.73 1.10 -8.41
N PHE A 25 -13.74 -0.01 -9.15
CA PHE A 25 -12.59 -0.55 -9.88
C PHE A 25 -13.01 -0.89 -11.32
N PRO A 26 -13.10 0.09 -12.23
CA PRO A 26 -13.60 -0.12 -13.59
C PRO A 26 -12.74 -1.10 -14.41
N ASP A 27 -11.44 -1.19 -14.10
CA ASP A 27 -10.47 -2.07 -14.77
C ASP A 27 -10.48 -3.52 -14.24
N VAL A 28 -11.27 -3.83 -13.22
CA VAL A 28 -11.33 -5.18 -12.67
C VAL A 28 -12.02 -6.13 -13.66
N THR A 29 -11.44 -7.32 -13.84
CA THR A 29 -11.98 -8.35 -14.74
C THR A 29 -12.15 -9.67 -14.01
N VAL A 30 -12.94 -10.58 -14.59
CA VAL A 30 -13.08 -11.97 -14.10
C VAL A 30 -11.70 -12.65 -14.02
N SER A 31 -10.82 -12.42 -15.00
CA SER A 31 -9.46 -12.96 -15.01
C SER A 31 -8.62 -12.45 -13.84
N LYS A 32 -8.74 -11.16 -13.50
CA LYS A 32 -8.05 -10.57 -12.33
C LYS A 32 -8.55 -11.19 -11.03
N ILE A 33 -9.86 -11.39 -10.86
CA ILE A 33 -10.43 -12.01 -9.66
C ILE A 33 -9.93 -13.47 -9.51
N ARG A 34 -9.92 -14.25 -10.60
CA ARG A 34 -9.38 -15.63 -10.60
C ARG A 34 -7.88 -15.69 -10.32
N PHE A 35 -7.13 -14.70 -10.78
CA PHE A 35 -5.71 -14.59 -10.47
C PHE A 35 -5.49 -14.35 -8.97
N LEU A 36 -6.23 -13.43 -8.36
CA LEU A 36 -6.16 -13.16 -6.91
C LEU A 36 -6.58 -14.37 -6.06
N GLU A 37 -7.53 -15.17 -6.53
CA GLU A 37 -7.86 -16.47 -5.93
C GLU A 37 -6.68 -17.45 -5.99
N THR A 38 -6.04 -17.60 -7.16
CA THR A 38 -4.90 -18.51 -7.35
C THR A 38 -3.71 -18.14 -6.47
N GLU A 39 -3.47 -16.84 -6.27
CA GLU A 39 -2.43 -16.32 -5.35
C GLU A 39 -2.81 -16.50 -3.86
N GLY A 40 -4.03 -16.93 -3.58
CA GLY A 40 -4.55 -17.22 -2.25
C GLY A 40 -4.92 -15.97 -1.45
N LEU A 41 -5.28 -14.88 -2.13
CA LEU A 41 -5.74 -13.65 -1.48
C LEU A 41 -7.22 -13.73 -1.10
N VAL A 42 -7.98 -14.60 -1.76
CA VAL A 42 -9.36 -14.99 -1.42
C VAL A 42 -9.56 -16.48 -1.60
N MET A 43 -10.46 -17.08 -0.81
CA MET A 43 -10.68 -18.52 -0.76
C MET A 43 -12.18 -18.83 -0.88
N PRO A 44 -12.81 -18.60 -2.05
CA PRO A 44 -14.23 -18.85 -2.26
C PRO A 44 -14.55 -20.34 -2.10
N ARG A 45 -15.69 -20.64 -1.45
CA ARG A 45 -16.15 -22.02 -1.28
C ARG A 45 -16.58 -22.60 -2.62
N ARG A 46 -16.34 -23.90 -2.82
CA ARG A 46 -16.92 -24.64 -3.96
C ARG A 46 -18.26 -25.25 -3.54
N ALA A 47 -19.31 -24.98 -4.31
CA ALA A 47 -20.58 -25.67 -4.16
C ALA A 47 -20.46 -27.14 -4.61
N ALA A 48 -21.41 -27.99 -4.20
CA ALA A 48 -21.48 -29.40 -4.64
C ALA A 48 -21.54 -29.55 -6.17
N SER A 49 -22.00 -28.52 -6.88
CA SER A 49 -22.02 -28.42 -8.34
C SER A 49 -20.69 -27.97 -8.98
N GLY A 50 -19.64 -27.74 -8.19
CA GLY A 50 -18.29 -27.36 -8.67
C GLY A 50 -18.07 -25.86 -8.90
N TYR A 51 -19.13 -25.04 -8.87
CA TYR A 51 -19.04 -23.58 -9.04
C TYR A 51 -18.50 -22.88 -7.79
N ARG A 52 -17.78 -21.77 -8.02
CA ARG A 52 -17.27 -20.88 -6.97
C ARG A 52 -18.38 -20.03 -6.38
N ARG A 53 -18.41 -19.98 -5.06
CA ARG A 53 -19.35 -19.20 -4.25
C ARG A 53 -18.52 -18.26 -3.37
N PHE A 54 -18.54 -16.99 -3.72
CA PHE A 54 -17.85 -15.93 -2.98
C PHE A 54 -18.76 -15.45 -1.85
N SER A 55 -18.24 -15.43 -0.63
CA SER A 55 -18.93 -14.83 0.50
C SER A 55 -18.88 -13.29 0.44
N ALA A 56 -19.67 -12.63 1.27
CA ALA A 56 -19.54 -11.18 1.49
C ALA A 56 -18.12 -10.82 1.98
N TYR A 57 -17.50 -11.70 2.78
CA TYR A 57 -16.14 -11.55 3.26
C TYR A 57 -15.11 -11.62 2.12
N ASP A 58 -15.25 -12.57 1.19
CA ASP A 58 -14.37 -12.65 0.01
C ASP A 58 -14.47 -11.39 -0.86
N CYS A 59 -15.69 -10.84 -1.03
CA CYS A 59 -15.89 -9.59 -1.75
C CYS A 59 -15.20 -8.41 -1.05
N ALA A 60 -15.26 -8.36 0.27
CA ALA A 60 -14.62 -7.32 1.06
C ALA A 60 -13.08 -7.46 1.04
N ARG A 61 -12.53 -8.69 1.07
CA ARG A 61 -11.10 -8.97 0.81
C ARG A 61 -10.68 -8.49 -0.58
N LEU A 62 -11.45 -8.79 -1.63
CA LEU A 62 -11.15 -8.32 -2.98
C LEU A 62 -11.10 -6.79 -3.06
N ARG A 63 -12.05 -6.10 -2.43
CA ARG A 63 -12.03 -4.63 -2.34
C ARG A 63 -10.76 -4.13 -1.65
N TYR A 64 -10.41 -4.68 -0.48
CA TYR A 64 -9.16 -4.33 0.22
C TYR A 64 -7.92 -4.53 -0.67
N VAL A 65 -7.80 -5.68 -1.34
CA VAL A 65 -6.66 -6.00 -2.21
C VAL A 65 -6.59 -5.01 -3.37
N LEU A 66 -7.71 -4.72 -4.03
CA LEU A 66 -7.75 -3.81 -5.17
C LEU A 66 -7.45 -2.38 -4.77
N THR A 67 -7.96 -1.90 -3.63
CA THR A 67 -7.60 -0.62 -3.02
C THR A 67 -6.10 -0.56 -2.71
N ALA A 68 -5.56 -1.57 -2.03
CA ALA A 68 -4.14 -1.64 -1.68
C ALA A 68 -3.23 -1.65 -2.93
N GLN A 69 -3.68 -2.26 -4.03
CA GLN A 69 -2.94 -2.21 -5.30
C GLN A 69 -3.10 -0.88 -6.04
N ARG A 70 -4.29 -0.28 -6.04
CA ARG A 70 -4.60 0.97 -6.74
C ARG A 70 -3.97 2.18 -6.05
N ASP A 71 -4.13 2.25 -4.73
CA ASP A 71 -3.84 3.45 -3.95
C ASP A 71 -2.47 3.38 -3.26
N HIS A 72 -1.96 2.17 -3.01
CA HIS A 72 -0.73 1.94 -2.26
C HIS A 72 0.31 1.08 -2.98
N TYR A 73 -0.01 0.56 -4.18
CA TYR A 73 0.91 -0.22 -5.02
C TYR A 73 1.58 -1.40 -4.31
N LEU A 74 0.90 -2.01 -3.34
CA LEU A 74 1.49 -3.07 -2.51
C LEU A 74 1.66 -4.39 -3.28
N PRO A 75 2.80 -5.09 -3.15
CA PRO A 75 2.97 -6.44 -3.70
C PRO A 75 1.97 -7.42 -3.08
N LEU A 76 1.50 -8.39 -3.86
CA LEU A 76 0.50 -9.38 -3.40
C LEU A 76 0.95 -10.15 -2.16
N LYS A 77 2.25 -10.46 -2.04
CA LYS A 77 2.81 -11.13 -0.86
C LYS A 77 2.66 -10.29 0.42
N VAL A 78 2.81 -8.97 0.30
CA VAL A 78 2.68 -8.03 1.44
C VAL A 78 1.21 -7.89 1.81
N ILE A 79 0.32 -7.74 0.82
CA ILE A 79 -1.12 -7.68 1.04
C ILE A 79 -1.61 -8.96 1.73
N LYS A 80 -1.12 -10.13 1.27
CA LYS A 80 -1.42 -11.42 1.87
C LYS A 80 -0.97 -11.51 3.33
N ALA A 81 0.28 -11.14 3.61
CA ALA A 81 0.79 -11.13 4.99
C ALA A 81 -0.02 -10.22 5.92
N ARG A 82 -0.51 -9.07 5.43
CA ARG A 82 -1.42 -8.19 6.20
C ARG A 82 -2.77 -8.85 6.44
N LEU A 83 -3.35 -9.46 5.41
CA LEU A 83 -4.62 -10.17 5.51
C LEU A 83 -4.56 -11.41 6.41
N ASP A 84 -3.37 -11.99 6.58
CA ASP A 84 -3.13 -13.19 7.41
C ASP A 84 -2.73 -12.84 8.85
N ALA A 85 -2.34 -11.58 9.12
CA ALA A 85 -1.97 -11.09 10.45
C ALA A 85 -3.18 -10.77 11.35
N GLU A 86 -4.36 -10.59 10.76
CA GLU A 86 -5.60 -10.33 11.50
C GLU A 86 -6.18 -11.65 12.02
N GLU A 87 -6.02 -11.90 13.31
CA GLU A 87 -6.69 -12.99 14.03
C GLU A 87 -8.22 -12.76 13.96
N ASP A 88 -8.99 -13.84 13.71
CA ASP A 88 -10.45 -13.89 13.49
C ASP A 88 -11.00 -13.51 12.10
N GLY A 89 -10.16 -13.39 11.08
CA GLY A 89 -10.67 -13.11 9.73
C GLY A 89 -11.36 -11.74 9.64
N ALA A 90 -10.96 -10.79 10.48
CA ALA A 90 -11.23 -9.39 10.23
C ALA A 90 -10.46 -8.92 8.99
N LEU A 91 -10.96 -7.90 8.31
CA LEU A 91 -10.14 -7.21 7.31
C LEU A 91 -9.25 -6.21 8.03
N PRO A 92 -7.97 -6.09 7.63
CA PRO A 92 -7.15 -4.98 8.06
C PRO A 92 -7.94 -3.72 7.72
N SER A 93 -8.01 -2.77 8.65
CA SER A 93 -8.56 -1.45 8.31
C SER A 93 -7.82 -0.94 7.07
N PRO A 94 -8.47 -0.18 6.17
CA PRO A 94 -7.77 0.56 5.12
C PRO A 94 -6.93 1.63 5.80
N GLU A 95 -5.87 1.19 6.45
CA GLU A 95 -4.80 2.01 6.94
C GLU A 95 -4.10 2.47 5.66
N SER A 96 -4.41 3.71 5.31
CA SER A 96 -3.40 4.59 4.77
C SER A 96 -2.05 4.25 5.42
N PRO A 97 -0.92 4.28 4.71
CA PRO A 97 0.39 4.11 5.34
C PRO A 97 0.65 5.10 6.50
N TYR A 98 -0.27 6.05 6.74
CA TYR A 98 -0.43 6.80 7.98
C TYR A 98 -1.59 6.27 8.83
N PRO A 99 -1.39 5.97 10.13
CA PRO A 99 -2.47 5.50 10.99
C PRO A 99 -3.56 6.58 11.10
N THR A 100 -4.80 6.20 10.81
CA THR A 100 -5.97 7.01 11.12
C THR A 100 -6.35 6.81 12.59
N PRO A 101 -6.67 7.88 13.35
CA PRO A 101 -7.06 7.74 14.75
C PRO A 101 -8.41 7.05 14.83
N ARG A 102 -8.48 5.89 15.50
CA ARG A 102 -9.77 5.32 15.94
C ARG A 102 -10.30 6.20 17.07
N LEU A 103 -11.45 6.83 16.82
CA LEU A 103 -12.26 7.46 17.88
C LEU A 103 -12.75 6.34 18.79
N VAL A 104 -12.11 6.23 19.96
CA VAL A 104 -12.69 5.51 21.08
C VAL A 104 -13.88 6.35 21.54
N SER A 105 -15.09 5.87 21.31
CA SER A 105 -16.25 6.38 22.04
C SER A 105 -16.04 6.02 23.50
N ALA A 106 -15.74 7.03 24.32
CA ALA A 106 -15.77 6.91 25.75
C ALA A 106 -16.63 8.04 26.28
N ASP A 107 -17.81 7.67 26.77
CA ASP A 107 -18.43 8.41 27.85
C ASP A 107 -17.37 8.67 28.93
N GLY A 108 -17.12 9.96 29.14
CA GLY A 108 -16.51 10.58 30.32
C GLY A 108 -15.33 9.88 30.97
N ASP A 109 -14.11 10.13 30.49
CA ASP A 109 -12.98 10.53 31.34
C ASP A 109 -11.81 10.97 30.45
N THR A 110 -11.14 12.06 30.80
CA THR A 110 -10.15 12.70 29.91
C THR A 110 -8.80 11.99 29.99
N PRO A 111 -8.31 11.29 28.93
CA PRO A 111 -6.96 10.77 28.89
C PRO A 111 -6.04 11.70 28.08
N PRO A 112 -4.71 11.61 28.24
CA PRO A 112 -3.78 12.55 27.65
C PRO A 112 -3.74 12.43 26.12
N LEU A 113 -3.52 13.58 25.48
CA LEU A 113 -3.41 13.75 24.02
C LEU A 113 -2.52 12.68 23.36
N PRO A 114 -2.91 12.14 22.18
CA PRO A 114 -2.15 11.09 21.51
C PRO A 114 -0.82 11.62 20.99
N ALA A 115 0.26 10.90 21.32
CA ALA A 115 1.59 11.13 20.76
C ALA A 115 1.58 10.89 19.24
N PRO A 116 2.42 11.62 18.46
CA PRO A 116 2.48 11.45 17.01
C PRO A 116 2.87 10.00 16.64
N ALA A 117 2.28 9.49 15.55
CA ALA A 117 2.56 8.17 14.99
C ALA A 117 4.08 7.89 15.01
N ARG A 118 4.47 6.84 15.72
CA ARG A 118 5.88 6.49 15.91
C ARG A 118 6.43 6.00 14.57
N GLN A 119 7.06 6.91 13.80
CA GLN A 119 7.83 6.59 12.60
C GLN A 119 8.69 5.36 12.91
N VAL A 120 8.47 4.26 12.18
CA VAL A 120 9.19 3.02 12.45
C VAL A 120 10.64 3.26 12.10
N ARG A 121 11.50 3.35 13.11
CA ARG A 121 12.94 3.49 12.92
C ARG A 121 13.59 2.12 13.00
N LEU A 122 14.11 1.69 11.87
CA LEU A 122 14.72 0.37 11.68
C LEU A 122 16.23 0.47 11.80
N SER A 123 16.81 -0.48 12.52
CA SER A 123 18.24 -0.72 12.43
C SER A 123 18.61 -1.28 11.05
N ARG A 124 19.90 -1.31 10.73
CA ARG A 124 20.40 -1.97 9.53
C ARG A 124 20.00 -3.45 9.49
N GLU A 125 20.12 -4.14 10.62
CA GLU A 125 19.78 -5.56 10.75
C GLU A 125 18.29 -5.79 10.51
N ASP A 126 17.42 -4.96 11.11
CA ASP A 126 15.97 -5.03 10.91
C ASP A 126 15.58 -4.77 9.46
N LEU A 127 16.22 -3.80 8.80
CA LEU A 127 15.99 -3.50 7.40
C LEU A 127 16.32 -4.71 6.51
N LEU A 128 17.48 -5.33 6.72
CA LEU A 128 17.90 -6.52 5.96
C LEU A 128 16.95 -7.70 6.22
N ALA A 129 16.60 -7.95 7.48
CA ALA A 129 15.67 -9.03 7.85
C ALA A 129 14.29 -8.86 7.19
N ARG A 130 13.73 -7.64 7.21
CA ARG A 130 12.39 -7.36 6.65
C ARG A 130 12.38 -7.27 5.12
N SER A 131 13.46 -6.77 4.53
CA SER A 131 13.57 -6.66 3.07
C SER A 131 13.97 -7.98 2.42
N GLY A 132 14.68 -8.85 3.15
CA GLY A 132 15.39 -10.02 2.63
C GLY A 132 16.58 -9.65 1.73
N GLY A 133 17.05 -8.40 1.78
CA GLY A 133 18.27 -7.98 1.09
C GLY A 133 19.51 -8.47 1.83
N ASP A 134 20.66 -8.43 1.16
CA ASP A 134 21.96 -8.68 1.79
C ASP A 134 22.73 -7.37 2.06
N ASP A 135 23.79 -7.48 2.85
CA ASP A 135 24.59 -6.32 3.25
C ASP A 135 25.30 -5.66 2.06
N ALA A 136 25.67 -6.45 1.05
CA ALA A 136 26.33 -5.97 -0.16
C ALA A 136 25.40 -5.05 -0.97
N LEU A 137 24.15 -5.47 -1.20
CA LEU A 137 23.13 -4.68 -1.89
C LEU A 137 22.82 -3.39 -1.13
N LEU A 138 22.60 -3.47 0.19
CA LEU A 138 22.31 -2.29 1.00
C LEU A 138 23.49 -1.29 1.00
N THR A 139 24.72 -1.78 1.12
CA THR A 139 25.93 -0.95 1.01
C THR A 139 26.03 -0.28 -0.36
N ALA A 140 25.71 -1.00 -1.43
CA ALA A 140 25.73 -0.44 -2.78
C ALA A 140 24.63 0.62 -2.98
N LEU A 141 23.43 0.42 -2.43
CA LEU A 141 22.33 1.40 -2.46
C LEU A 141 22.65 2.67 -1.67
N LEU A 142 23.31 2.55 -0.52
CA LEU A 142 23.80 3.69 0.26
C LEU A 142 24.90 4.46 -0.50
N ARG A 143 25.86 3.74 -1.09
CA ARG A 143 26.96 4.35 -1.86
C ARG A 143 26.47 5.02 -3.15
N SER A 144 25.43 4.47 -3.77
CA SER A 144 24.80 5.11 -4.93
C SER A 144 23.91 6.28 -4.55
N GLY A 145 23.60 6.46 -3.25
CA GLY A 145 22.71 7.50 -2.74
C GLY A 145 21.24 7.24 -3.02
N VAL A 146 20.87 6.02 -3.44
CA VAL A 146 19.48 5.64 -3.69
C VAL A 146 18.72 5.59 -2.37
N ILE A 147 19.33 5.00 -1.34
CA ILE A 147 18.86 5.05 0.04
C ILE A 147 19.76 5.99 0.83
N THR A 148 19.18 6.72 1.77
CA THR A 148 19.91 7.54 2.74
C THR A 148 19.45 7.15 4.13
N ALA A 149 20.39 6.96 5.07
CA ALA A 149 20.02 6.73 6.46
C ALA A 149 19.53 8.05 7.07
N GLY A 150 18.44 7.96 7.84
CA GLY A 150 17.91 9.08 8.60
C GLY A 150 18.74 9.41 9.84
N PRO A 151 18.24 10.32 10.71
CA PRO A 151 18.90 10.68 11.95
C PRO A 151 19.23 9.46 12.82
N GLY A 152 20.49 9.35 13.25
CA GLY A 152 20.97 8.23 14.05
C GLY A 152 21.32 6.97 13.25
N GLY A 153 21.42 7.06 11.92
CA GLY A 153 21.77 5.92 11.07
C GLY A 153 20.63 4.90 10.90
N LEU A 154 19.40 5.32 11.23
CA LEU A 154 18.20 4.48 11.19
C LEU A 154 17.46 4.66 9.87
N PHE A 155 16.72 3.64 9.49
CA PHE A 155 15.93 3.59 8.25
C PHE A 155 14.44 3.67 8.55
N ASP A 156 13.66 4.15 7.60
CA ASP A 156 12.20 4.12 7.67
C ASP A 156 11.64 2.84 7.02
N GLU A 157 10.32 2.68 7.08
CA GLU A 157 9.62 1.60 6.38
C GLU A 157 9.77 1.64 4.84
N HIS A 158 9.99 2.82 4.25
CA HIS A 158 10.13 2.96 2.81
C HIS A 158 11.45 2.36 2.32
N ALA A 159 12.51 2.43 3.12
CA ALA A 159 13.77 1.76 2.83
C ALA A 159 13.59 0.24 2.59
N VAL A 160 12.68 -0.42 3.32
CA VAL A 160 12.38 -1.85 3.13
C VAL A 160 11.89 -2.11 1.71
N VAL A 161 10.94 -1.31 1.24
CA VAL A 161 10.36 -1.43 -0.10
C VAL A 161 11.42 -1.14 -1.17
N ILE A 162 12.25 -0.12 -0.97
CA ILE A 162 13.33 0.24 -1.91
C ILE A 162 14.32 -0.92 -2.05
N VAL A 163 14.74 -1.55 -0.95
CA VAL A 163 15.66 -2.71 -0.99
C VAL A 163 15.01 -3.91 -1.68
N GLN A 164 13.74 -4.19 -1.40
CA GLN A 164 13.00 -5.29 -2.06
C GLN A 164 12.91 -5.08 -3.58
N CYS A 165 12.55 -3.88 -4.03
CA CYS A 165 12.50 -3.54 -5.45
C CYS A 165 13.87 -3.58 -6.10
N ALA A 166 14.91 -3.06 -5.45
CA ALA A 166 16.28 -3.11 -5.94
C ALA A 166 16.78 -4.55 -6.09
N ARG A 167 16.44 -5.45 -5.16
CA ARG A 167 16.76 -6.88 -5.27
C ARG A 167 16.06 -7.51 -6.47
N GLY A 168 14.76 -7.26 -6.64
CA GLY A 168 14.02 -7.76 -7.80
C GLY A 168 14.57 -7.25 -9.13
N LEU A 169 14.98 -5.98 -9.19
CA LEU A 169 15.62 -5.38 -10.36
C LEU A 169 17.02 -5.96 -10.64
N ALA A 170 17.77 -6.33 -9.59
CA ALA A 170 19.07 -6.96 -9.73
C ALA A 170 19.00 -8.33 -10.41
N GLU A 171 17.89 -9.07 -10.27
CA GLU A 171 17.65 -10.33 -11.01
C GLU A 171 17.63 -10.13 -12.53
N TYR A 172 17.38 -8.91 -13.00
CA TYR A 172 17.41 -8.51 -14.42
C TYR A 172 18.68 -7.72 -14.80
N GLY A 173 19.72 -7.75 -13.95
CA GLY A 173 21.00 -7.05 -14.20
C GLY A 173 20.97 -5.54 -13.91
N VAL A 174 19.91 -5.02 -13.31
CA VAL A 174 19.83 -3.60 -12.96
C VAL A 174 20.50 -3.35 -11.62
N GLU A 175 21.73 -2.84 -11.66
CA GLU A 175 22.51 -2.52 -10.47
C GLU A 175 22.09 -1.19 -9.77
N PRO A 176 22.40 -1.03 -8.47
CA PRO A 176 22.12 0.19 -7.69
C PRO A 176 22.61 1.51 -8.30
N ARG A 177 23.65 1.48 -9.14
CA ARG A 177 24.14 2.67 -9.84
C ARG A 177 23.16 3.18 -10.90
N HIS A 178 22.39 2.28 -11.53
CA HIS A 178 21.36 2.62 -12.52
C HIS A 178 20.12 3.24 -11.86
N LEU A 179 19.92 2.97 -10.57
CA LEU A 179 18.79 3.48 -9.81
C LEU A 179 18.91 4.97 -9.43
N ARG A 180 20.08 5.58 -9.65
CA ARG A 180 20.33 7.00 -9.36
C ARG A 180 19.36 7.93 -10.09
N ALA A 181 19.01 7.62 -11.34
CA ALA A 181 18.08 8.43 -12.11
C ALA A 181 16.68 8.47 -11.47
N PHE A 182 16.22 7.34 -10.93
CA PHE A 182 14.95 7.26 -10.19
C PHE A 182 15.00 8.10 -8.91
N ARG A 183 16.11 8.03 -8.16
CA ARG A 183 16.30 8.86 -6.97
C ARG A 183 16.25 10.35 -7.29
N SER A 184 17.00 10.79 -8.31
CA SER A 184 17.01 12.20 -8.73
C SER A 184 15.66 12.67 -9.28
N ALA A 185 14.84 11.78 -9.86
CA ALA A 185 13.47 12.11 -10.24
C ALA A 185 12.57 12.29 -9.01
N ALA A 186 12.68 11.39 -8.02
CA ALA A 186 11.95 11.48 -6.76
C ALA A 186 12.29 12.75 -5.98
N ASP A 187 13.57 13.09 -5.82
CA ASP A 187 14.01 14.30 -5.11
C ASP A 187 13.39 15.56 -5.75
N ARG A 188 13.38 15.66 -7.09
CA ARG A 188 12.77 16.79 -7.81
C ARG A 188 11.25 16.88 -7.60
N GLN A 189 10.57 15.74 -7.51
CA GLN A 189 9.13 15.71 -7.22
C GLN A 189 8.85 16.13 -5.77
N SER A 190 9.67 15.67 -4.82
CA SER A 190 9.59 16.10 -3.41
C SER A 190 9.81 17.60 -3.24
N ASP A 191 10.78 18.18 -3.95
CA ASP A 191 11.04 19.63 -3.93
C ASP A 191 9.83 20.43 -4.42
N LEU A 192 9.16 19.98 -5.49
CA LEU A 192 7.94 20.60 -6.00
C LEU A 192 6.79 20.55 -4.99
N ILE A 193 6.59 19.41 -4.33
CA ILE A 193 5.59 19.26 -3.27
C ILE A 193 5.90 20.22 -2.11
N ALA A 194 7.17 20.28 -1.69
CA ALA A 194 7.61 21.16 -0.62
C ALA A 194 7.43 22.65 -0.96
N GLN A 195 7.63 23.05 -2.22
CA GLN A 195 7.38 24.42 -2.68
C GLN A 195 5.90 24.79 -2.63
N ILE A 196 4.99 23.85 -2.91
CA ILE A 196 3.54 24.08 -2.87
C ILE A 196 3.04 24.15 -1.42
N ALA A 197 3.51 23.26 -0.54
CA ALA A 197 3.08 23.22 0.86
C ALA A 197 3.75 24.28 1.74
N GLY A 198 4.99 24.69 1.40
CA GLY A 198 5.84 25.56 2.21
C GLY A 198 5.22 26.91 2.62
N PRO A 199 4.49 27.64 1.75
CA PRO A 199 3.84 28.89 2.10
C PRO A 199 2.77 28.77 3.21
N LEU A 200 2.09 27.63 3.34
CA LEU A 200 1.01 27.44 4.31
C LEU A 200 1.52 27.22 5.74
N VAL A 201 2.68 26.57 5.89
CA VAL A 201 3.34 26.35 7.19
C VAL A 201 3.77 27.67 7.83
N LYS A 202 4.15 28.67 7.03
CA LYS A 202 4.61 29.99 7.50
C LYS A 202 3.48 30.91 7.97
N GLY A 203 2.22 30.56 7.70
CA GLY A 203 1.05 31.41 7.97
C GLY A 203 0.64 31.59 9.43
N GLY A 204 1.32 30.94 10.39
CA GLY A 204 1.30 31.26 11.84
C GLY A 204 -0.03 31.09 12.60
N LYS A 205 -1.15 30.81 11.95
CA LYS A 205 -2.47 30.61 12.60
C LYS A 205 -2.59 29.20 13.20
N ALA A 206 -3.30 29.06 14.31
CA ALA A 206 -3.68 27.75 14.84
C ALA A 206 -4.35 26.91 13.73
N GLY A 207 -3.90 25.66 13.52
CA GLY A 207 -4.35 24.78 12.43
C GLY A 207 -3.75 25.07 11.04
N ALA A 208 -2.79 25.99 10.90
CA ALA A 208 -2.09 26.22 9.64
C ALA A 208 -1.13 25.07 9.26
N ARG A 209 -0.58 24.38 10.25
CA ARG A 209 0.28 23.20 10.05
C ARG A 209 -0.53 22.00 9.55
N ASP A 210 -1.64 21.69 10.21
CA ASP A 210 -2.51 20.57 9.82
C ASP A 210 -3.03 20.75 8.38
N ARG A 211 -3.49 21.96 8.04
CA ARG A 211 -3.91 22.28 6.66
C ARG A 211 -2.76 22.23 5.64
N ALA A 212 -1.54 22.58 6.04
CA ALA A 212 -0.38 22.48 5.17
C ALA A 212 0.01 21.01 4.93
N ASP A 213 -0.07 20.18 5.97
CA ASP A 213 0.19 18.74 5.90
C ASP A 213 -0.86 18.02 5.06
N ASP A 214 -2.15 18.37 5.22
CA ASP A 214 -3.23 17.82 4.40
C ASP A 214 -3.04 18.18 2.92
N LEU A 215 -2.74 19.45 2.61
CA LEU A 215 -2.45 19.84 1.24
C LEU A 215 -1.20 19.15 0.70
N ALA A 216 -0.13 19.04 1.50
CA ALA A 216 1.09 18.35 1.08
C ALA A 216 0.80 16.89 0.72
N ARG A 217 -0.04 16.20 1.50
CA ARG A 217 -0.49 14.83 1.23
C ARG A 217 -1.31 14.74 -0.05
N GLU A 218 -2.23 15.68 -0.28
CA GLU A 218 -3.04 15.73 -1.50
C GLU A 218 -2.17 15.98 -2.75
N VAL A 219 -1.26 16.94 -2.69
CA VAL A 219 -0.35 17.24 -3.81
C VAL A 219 0.60 16.08 -4.07
N ALA A 220 1.10 15.42 -3.02
CA ALA A 220 1.94 14.23 -3.15
C ALA A 220 1.18 13.08 -3.82
N SER A 221 -0.08 12.83 -3.44
CA SER A 221 -0.88 11.75 -4.06
C SER A 221 -1.12 12.01 -5.54
N LEU A 222 -1.45 13.25 -5.92
CA LEU A 222 -1.61 13.66 -7.33
C LEU A 222 -0.30 13.54 -8.12
N ALA A 223 0.83 13.96 -7.54
CA ALA A 223 2.14 13.85 -8.18
C ALA A 223 2.54 12.39 -8.42
N ILE A 224 2.29 11.50 -7.46
CA ILE A 224 2.53 10.06 -7.59
C ILE A 224 1.65 9.45 -8.70
N ALA A 225 0.37 9.80 -8.73
CA ALA A 225 -0.57 9.35 -9.76
C ALA A 225 -0.13 9.82 -11.16
N LEU A 226 0.24 11.09 -11.31
CA LEU A 226 0.76 11.67 -12.55
C LEU A 226 2.03 10.96 -13.01
N HIS A 227 3.01 10.78 -12.12
CA HIS A 227 4.26 10.11 -12.46
C HIS A 227 4.01 8.68 -12.94
N THR A 228 3.13 7.96 -12.27
CA THR A 228 2.76 6.59 -12.64
C THR A 228 2.10 6.54 -14.02
N ALA A 229 1.17 7.46 -14.30
CA ALA A 229 0.51 7.53 -15.61
C ALA A 229 1.50 7.86 -16.74
N LEU A 230 2.39 8.83 -16.53
CA LEU A 230 3.44 9.18 -17.49
C LEU A 230 4.37 8.00 -17.76
N LEU A 231 4.83 7.32 -16.71
CA LEU A 231 5.71 6.16 -16.86
C LEU A 231 5.03 5.02 -17.64
N LYS A 232 3.76 4.73 -17.33
CA LYS A 232 2.97 3.73 -18.07
C LYS A 232 2.81 4.08 -19.54
N SER A 233 2.50 5.35 -19.84
CA SER A 233 2.38 5.84 -21.22
C SER A 233 3.71 5.67 -21.96
N SER A 234 4.82 6.15 -21.39
CA SER A 234 6.14 6.06 -22.02
C SER A 234 6.61 4.63 -22.24
N VAL A 235 6.35 3.72 -21.28
CA VAL A 235 6.68 2.30 -21.45
C VAL A 235 5.81 1.66 -22.52
N HIS A 236 4.52 1.99 -22.58
CA HIS A 236 3.64 1.53 -23.65
C HIS A 236 4.16 1.99 -25.02
N ASP A 237 4.53 3.26 -25.16
CA ASP A 237 5.04 3.84 -26.41
C ASP A 237 6.37 3.21 -26.85
N VAL A 238 7.28 2.89 -25.93
CA VAL A 238 8.55 2.23 -26.26
C VAL A 238 8.36 0.78 -26.70
N LEU A 239 7.32 0.09 -26.19
CA LEU A 239 7.08 -1.32 -26.47
C LEU A 239 6.13 -1.56 -27.66
N HIS A 240 5.29 -0.59 -28.00
CA HIS A 240 4.24 -0.72 -29.03
C HIS A 240 4.25 0.38 -30.09
N GLY A 241 5.08 1.41 -29.93
CA GLY A 241 5.34 2.44 -30.94
C GLY A 241 6.52 2.07 -31.83
#